data_AF-B9SWA5-F1
#
_entry.id   AF-B9SWA5-F1
#
_cell.length_a   1.000
_cell.length_b   1.000
_cell.length_c   1.000
_cell.angle_alpha   90.00
_cell.angle_beta   90.00
_cell.angle_gamma   90.00
#
_symmetry.space_group_name_H-M   'P 1'
#
loop_
_entity.id
_entity.type
_entity.pdbx_description
1 polymer ?
#
loop_
_entity_poly.entity_id
_entity_poly.type
_entity_poly.pdbx_seq_one_letter_code
_entity_poly.pdbx_strand_id
1 'polypeptide(L)'
;MVDDPFATKDNNNSNNNNNTKRPKDDSNNNNKKKKKKKKRGGTKKKMTAEQTLAFKAVTEWVYLEQQQQQQPCPLVSSASYVVDDFGVQKAKIVEKVVFELHSHSKFSDGFLSPSKLVERAHGNGVKVLALTDHDTMAGIPEAIEAARRFGIKIIPGVEISTIYSPSDLADVYGLLKLGGSDYHGRGGNSESEVGSVNLPVLALQDFLKVARPVWCGAIRDILENYAEEPSDSNLARIARFGRTRVLKGTSTMSCGADLIERCLSLWLTNEERQNAGFEAIKLKLSHISINQGGIHVPIESK
;
A
#
# COMPACT_ATOMS: atom_id res chain seq x y z
N MET A 1 6.60 -61.81 -9.40
CA MET A 1 5.50 -62.80 -9.45
C MET A 1 4.22 -62.00 -9.52
N VAL A 2 3.42 -61.94 -10.58
CA VAL A 2 3.36 -62.56 -11.92
C VAL A 2 2.42 -61.59 -12.69
N ASP A 3 2.95 -60.91 -13.70
CA ASP A 3 2.73 -61.14 -15.15
C ASP A 3 1.60 -60.30 -15.76
N ASP A 4 2.05 -59.43 -16.67
CA ASP A 4 1.36 -58.68 -17.71
C ASP A 4 0.78 -59.63 -18.78
N PRO A 5 -0.29 -59.25 -19.49
CA PRO A 5 -0.23 -59.54 -20.92
C PRO A 5 -0.91 -58.54 -21.89
N PHE A 6 -0.19 -58.38 -23.02
CA PHE A 6 -0.65 -58.11 -24.39
C PHE A 6 -0.75 -56.67 -24.94
N ALA A 7 0.43 -56.15 -25.27
CA ALA A 7 0.91 -55.69 -26.57
C ALA A 7 -0.02 -55.65 -27.82
N THR A 8 0.08 -54.50 -28.50
CA THR A 8 0.26 -54.23 -29.96
C THR A 8 -0.84 -54.56 -30.98
N LYS A 9 -1.19 -53.54 -31.78
CA LYS A 9 -1.17 -53.59 -33.25
C LYS A 9 -0.92 -52.20 -33.85
N ASP A 10 0.20 -52.08 -34.54
CA ASP A 10 0.50 -51.05 -35.54
C ASP A 10 -0.44 -51.19 -36.74
N ASN A 11 -0.73 -50.07 -37.42
CA ASN A 11 -0.72 -50.07 -38.88
C ASN A 11 -0.50 -48.66 -39.46
N ASN A 12 0.62 -48.55 -40.18
CA ASN A 12 0.97 -47.47 -41.10
C ASN A 12 -0.02 -47.41 -42.28
N ASN A 13 -0.32 -46.21 -42.77
CA ASN A 13 -0.23 -45.98 -44.22
C ASN A 13 0.06 -44.51 -44.57
N SER A 14 0.98 -44.35 -45.51
CA SER A 14 1.60 -43.12 -46.01
C SER A 14 0.84 -42.48 -47.19
N ASN A 15 1.29 -41.26 -47.52
CA ASN A 15 1.15 -40.53 -48.81
C ASN A 15 -0.21 -39.85 -49.07
N ASN A 16 -0.31 -38.66 -49.69
CA ASN A 16 0.60 -38.00 -50.63
C ASN A 16 0.37 -36.47 -50.69
N ASN A 17 1.40 -35.75 -51.14
CA ASN A 17 1.44 -34.32 -51.48
C ASN A 17 0.36 -33.86 -52.48
N ASN A 18 -0.01 -32.56 -52.45
CA ASN A 18 0.22 -31.68 -53.60
C ASN A 18 -0.02 -30.17 -53.34
N ASN A 19 0.97 -29.40 -53.80
CA ASN A 19 0.98 -27.96 -54.05
C ASN A 19 -0.07 -27.55 -55.10
N THR A 20 -0.68 -26.36 -54.93
CA THR A 20 -0.96 -25.46 -56.06
C THR A 20 -0.91 -23.98 -55.64
N LYS A 21 -0.18 -23.21 -56.46
CA LYS A 21 0.07 -21.77 -56.42
C LYS A 21 -1.15 -20.96 -56.93
N ARG A 22 -1.41 -19.81 -56.27
CA ARG A 22 -1.73 -18.42 -56.72
C ARG A 22 -2.40 -18.18 -58.11
N PRO A 23 -3.27 -17.14 -58.25
CA PRO A 23 -2.90 -15.71 -58.28
C PRO A 23 -3.82 -14.79 -57.42
N LYS A 24 -3.29 -13.76 -56.73
CA LYS A 24 -3.22 -12.33 -57.13
C LYS A 24 -4.50 -11.82 -57.81
N ASP A 25 -5.23 -10.95 -57.11
CA ASP A 25 -5.88 -9.81 -57.74
C ASP A 25 -5.86 -8.59 -56.81
N ASP A 26 -5.25 -7.53 -57.33
CA ASP A 26 -5.19 -6.19 -56.80
C ASP A 26 -6.52 -5.47 -57.11
N SER A 27 -7.19 -4.94 -56.09
CA SER A 27 -8.07 -3.78 -56.30
C SER A 27 -8.23 -2.97 -55.03
N ASN A 28 -7.35 -1.98 -54.97
CA ASN A 28 -7.45 -0.71 -54.28
C ASN A 28 -8.90 -0.16 -54.26
N ASN A 29 -9.51 -0.01 -53.08
CA ASN A 29 -10.55 1.01 -52.93
C ASN A 29 -10.55 1.66 -51.54
N ASN A 30 -10.10 2.92 -51.56
CA ASN A 30 -10.18 3.89 -50.48
C ASN A 30 -11.62 4.04 -50.00
N ASN A 31 -11.89 3.67 -48.74
CA ASN A 31 -13.03 4.23 -48.01
C ASN A 31 -12.65 4.51 -46.56
N LYS A 32 -11.97 5.66 -46.36
CA LYS A 32 -11.82 6.33 -45.07
C LYS A 32 -13.20 6.74 -44.54
N LYS A 33 -13.94 5.80 -43.92
CA LYS A 33 -15.01 6.16 -42.99
C LYS A 33 -14.36 6.74 -41.73
N LYS A 34 -14.17 8.07 -41.71
CA LYS A 34 -13.95 8.84 -40.47
C LYS A 34 -15.16 8.61 -39.55
N LYS A 35 -15.13 7.56 -38.74
CA LYS A 35 -15.99 7.46 -37.56
C LYS A 35 -15.55 8.60 -36.63
N LYS A 36 -16.29 9.71 -36.64
CA LYS A 36 -16.23 10.72 -35.57
C LYS A 36 -16.43 9.96 -34.25
N LYS A 37 -15.36 9.72 -33.50
CA LYS A 37 -15.44 9.37 -32.07
C LYS A 37 -16.19 10.53 -31.42
N LYS A 38 -17.49 10.37 -31.19
CA LYS A 38 -18.22 11.23 -30.26
C LYS A 38 -17.46 11.12 -28.94
N LYS A 39 -16.74 12.17 -28.55
CA LYS A 39 -16.30 12.35 -27.17
C LYS A 39 -17.58 12.35 -26.35
N ARG A 40 -17.92 11.21 -25.73
CA ARG A 40 -18.89 11.16 -24.65
C ARG A 40 -18.25 11.99 -23.53
N GLY A 41 -18.60 13.27 -23.48
CA GLY A 41 -18.34 14.10 -22.32
C GLY A 41 -19.12 13.50 -21.18
N GLY A 42 -18.50 12.57 -20.45
CA GLY A 42 -19.06 12.03 -19.23
C GLY A 42 -19.15 13.17 -18.24
N THR A 43 -20.36 13.60 -17.93
CA THR A 43 -20.63 14.49 -16.80
C THR A 43 -20.03 13.81 -15.57
N LYS A 44 -18.99 14.39 -14.96
CA LYS A 44 -18.41 13.84 -13.72
C LYS A 44 -19.54 13.81 -12.69
N LYS A 45 -20.02 12.61 -12.35
CA LYS A 45 -21.08 12.42 -11.35
C LYS A 45 -20.56 12.99 -10.04
N LYS A 46 -21.29 13.95 -9.47
CA LYS A 46 -20.97 14.55 -8.17
C LYS A 46 -21.01 13.44 -7.10
N MET A 47 -20.04 13.43 -6.18
CA MET A 47 -20.01 12.48 -5.07
C MET A 47 -21.25 12.64 -4.20
N THR A 48 -21.76 11.54 -3.65
CA THR A 48 -22.80 11.57 -2.62
C THR A 48 -22.25 12.15 -1.31
N ALA A 49 -23.12 12.51 -0.36
CA ALA A 49 -22.69 12.97 0.96
C ALA A 49 -21.86 11.90 1.69
N GLU A 50 -22.30 10.64 1.61
CA GLU A 50 -21.58 9.49 2.16
C GLU A 50 -20.19 9.31 1.52
N GLN A 51 -20.09 9.34 0.18
CA GLN A 51 -18.80 9.26 -0.52
C GLN A 51 -17.88 10.43 -0.17
N THR A 52 -18.43 11.61 0.08
CA THR A 52 -17.68 12.79 0.50
C THR A 52 -17.10 12.62 1.91
N LEU A 53 -17.91 12.10 2.84
CA LEU A 53 -17.48 11.78 4.21
C LEU A 53 -16.39 10.69 4.20
N ALA A 54 -16.62 9.62 3.43
CA ALA A 54 -15.66 8.54 3.24
C ALA A 54 -14.33 9.06 2.68
N PHE A 55 -14.39 9.92 1.65
CA PHE A 55 -13.20 10.52 1.07
C PHE A 55 -12.44 11.36 2.08
N LYS A 56 -13.13 12.17 2.89
CA LYS A 56 -12.50 12.94 3.96
C LYS A 56 -11.77 12.04 4.95
N ALA A 57 -12.45 11.00 5.46
CA ALA A 57 -11.89 10.08 6.44
C ALA A 57 -10.67 9.30 5.89
N VAL A 58 -10.76 8.78 4.66
CA VAL A 58 -9.65 8.08 4.00
C VAL A 58 -8.47 9.02 3.78
N THR A 59 -8.73 10.23 3.28
CA THR A 59 -7.67 11.23 3.01
C THR A 59 -6.96 11.64 4.29
N GLU A 60 -7.72 11.91 5.35
CA GLU A 60 -7.18 12.25 6.67
C GLU A 60 -6.24 11.15 7.18
N TRP A 61 -6.67 9.88 7.10
CA TRP A 61 -5.84 8.75 7.50
C TRP A 61 -4.55 8.60 6.68
N VAL A 62 -4.60 8.83 5.36
CA VAL A 62 -3.42 8.74 4.49
C VAL A 62 -2.37 9.79 4.87
N TYR A 63 -2.80 11.00 5.22
CA TYR A 63 -1.91 12.14 5.45
C TYR A 63 -1.66 12.48 6.93
N LEU A 64 -1.95 11.57 7.87
CA LEU A 64 -1.73 11.76 9.32
C LEU A 64 -0.34 12.33 9.66
N GLU A 65 0.73 11.82 9.04
CA GLU A 65 2.12 12.22 9.35
C GLU A 65 2.49 13.62 8.82
N GLN A 66 1.78 14.15 7.82
CA GLN A 66 2.14 15.41 7.15
C GLN A 66 1.55 16.65 7.84
N GLN A 67 0.53 16.48 8.69
CA GLN A 67 -0.10 17.60 9.42
C GLN A 67 0.79 18.17 10.54
N GLN A 68 1.84 17.47 10.98
CA GLN A 68 2.70 17.87 12.11
C GLN A 68 4.03 18.53 11.73
N GLN A 69 4.36 18.64 10.43
CA GLN A 69 5.60 19.26 9.95
C GLN A 69 5.48 20.74 9.57
N GLN A 70 4.34 21.39 9.83
CA GLN A 70 4.21 22.83 9.60
C GLN A 70 4.90 23.63 10.72
N GLN A 71 6.21 23.88 10.54
CA GLN A 71 6.68 25.26 10.74
C GLN A 71 5.91 26.15 9.74
N PRO A 72 5.59 27.42 10.08
CA PRO A 72 4.83 28.28 9.20
C PRO A 72 5.67 28.66 7.97
N CYS A 73 5.69 27.80 6.96
CA CYS A 73 5.92 28.19 5.59
C CYS A 73 4.58 28.74 5.07
N PRO A 74 4.51 29.99 4.60
CA PRO A 74 3.26 30.57 4.15
C PRO A 74 2.91 29.97 2.79
N LEU A 75 2.31 28.76 2.72
CA LEU A 75 1.63 28.27 1.51
C LEU A 75 0.89 26.92 1.63
N VAL A 76 0.34 26.53 2.79
CA VAL A 76 -0.78 25.56 2.78
C VAL A 76 -1.81 25.88 3.86
N SER A 77 -2.41 27.07 3.75
CA SER A 77 -3.73 27.30 4.33
C SER A 77 -4.78 26.75 3.35
N SER A 78 -5.84 26.19 3.92
CA SER A 78 -7.07 25.79 3.25
C SER A 78 -7.43 26.69 2.05
N ALA A 79 -7.55 26.08 0.87
CA ALA A 79 -7.86 26.71 -0.42
C ALA A 79 -6.76 27.63 -0.98
N SER A 80 -5.64 27.06 -1.45
CA SER A 80 -4.73 27.77 -2.35
C SER A 80 -5.26 27.75 -3.79
N TYR A 81 -5.61 28.92 -4.30
CA TYR A 81 -5.77 29.15 -5.74
C TYR A 81 -4.37 29.21 -6.35
N VAL A 82 -4.03 28.29 -7.24
CA VAL A 82 -2.89 28.48 -8.15
C VAL A 82 -3.40 29.31 -9.32
N VAL A 83 -3.18 30.63 -9.23
CA VAL A 83 -3.30 31.54 -10.35
C VAL A 83 -2.00 31.37 -11.15
N ASP A 84 -2.08 30.97 -12.41
CA ASP A 84 -0.92 31.08 -13.30
C ASP A 84 -0.68 32.56 -13.66
N ASP A 85 0.49 32.90 -14.20
CA ASP A 85 0.83 34.26 -14.66
C ASP A 85 -0.16 34.84 -15.70
N PHE A 86 -1.09 34.02 -16.20
CA PHE A 86 -2.13 34.41 -17.15
C PHE A 86 -3.52 34.57 -16.50
N GLY A 87 -3.64 34.50 -15.17
CA GLY A 87 -4.89 34.74 -14.46
C GLY A 87 -5.92 33.61 -14.62
N VAL A 88 -5.53 32.44 -15.13
CA VAL A 88 -6.48 31.34 -15.38
C VAL A 88 -6.68 30.58 -14.08
N GLN A 89 -7.90 30.62 -13.54
CA GLN A 89 -8.30 29.77 -12.41
C GLN A 89 -8.29 28.30 -12.87
N LYS A 90 -7.22 27.56 -12.57
CA LYS A 90 -7.21 26.11 -12.75
C LYS A 90 -8.16 25.48 -11.74
N ALA A 91 -9.02 24.58 -12.22
CA ALA A 91 -9.92 23.81 -11.39
C ALA A 91 -9.15 23.12 -10.26
N LYS A 92 -9.67 23.21 -9.03
CA LYS A 92 -9.15 22.57 -7.82
C LYS A 92 -8.74 21.13 -8.13
N ILE A 93 -7.44 20.86 -8.19
CA ILE A 93 -6.93 19.49 -8.31
C ILE A 93 -7.24 18.84 -6.97
N VAL A 94 -8.36 18.12 -6.90
CA VAL A 94 -8.57 17.17 -5.81
C VAL A 94 -7.50 16.11 -6.00
N GLU A 95 -6.47 16.15 -5.16
CA GLU A 95 -5.40 15.16 -5.20
C GLU A 95 -6.05 13.78 -5.02
N LYS A 96 -5.99 12.95 -6.06
CA LYS A 96 -6.57 11.60 -6.02
C LYS A 96 -5.70 10.78 -5.08
N VAL A 97 -6.29 10.22 -4.04
CA VAL A 97 -5.61 9.24 -3.19
C VAL A 97 -5.64 7.90 -3.89
N VAL A 98 -4.48 7.43 -4.35
CA VAL A 98 -4.33 6.15 -5.05
C VAL A 98 -3.79 5.11 -4.09
N PHE A 99 -4.48 3.97 -4.03
CA PHE A 99 -4.12 2.81 -3.24
C PHE A 99 -3.70 1.68 -4.18
N GLU A 100 -2.67 0.97 -3.78
CA GLU A 100 -2.38 -0.38 -4.24
C GLU A 100 -2.51 -1.31 -3.05
N LEU A 101 -3.29 -2.39 -3.19
CA LEU A 101 -3.56 -3.34 -2.12
C LEU A 101 -3.09 -4.77 -2.42
N HIS A 102 -2.55 -5.03 -3.62
CA HIS A 102 -2.04 -6.35 -4.01
C HIS A 102 -0.84 -6.21 -4.95
N SER A 103 0.35 -6.44 -4.42
CA SER A 103 1.58 -6.38 -5.21
C SER A 103 2.68 -7.28 -4.64
N HIS A 104 3.57 -7.71 -5.53
CA HIS A 104 4.61 -8.69 -5.28
C HIS A 104 6.00 -8.13 -5.56
N SER A 105 6.97 -8.64 -4.82
CA SER A 105 8.38 -8.32 -4.95
C SER A 105 9.21 -9.59 -5.23
N LYS A 106 10.52 -9.40 -5.37
CA LYS A 106 11.49 -10.50 -5.48
C LYS A 106 11.53 -11.48 -4.31
N PHE A 107 10.83 -11.20 -3.21
CA PHE A 107 10.71 -12.12 -2.09
C PHE A 107 9.70 -13.25 -2.33
N SER A 108 8.80 -13.10 -3.31
CA SER A 108 8.01 -14.19 -3.88
C SER A 108 8.32 -14.37 -5.38
N ASP A 109 7.46 -13.87 -6.26
CA ASP A 109 7.49 -14.06 -7.70
C ASP A 109 7.39 -12.73 -8.48
N GLY A 110 7.51 -11.61 -7.78
CA GLY A 110 7.70 -10.29 -8.36
C GLY A 110 9.11 -10.08 -8.92
N PHE A 111 9.23 -9.16 -9.88
CA PHE A 111 10.45 -8.83 -10.60
C PHE A 111 11.22 -7.68 -9.95
N LEU A 112 10.55 -6.82 -9.18
CA LEU A 112 11.18 -5.67 -8.53
C LEU A 112 11.55 -6.01 -7.09
N SER A 113 12.68 -5.47 -6.61
CA SER A 113 12.92 -5.48 -5.16
C SER A 113 11.86 -4.60 -4.48
N PRO A 114 11.57 -4.80 -3.18
CA PRO A 114 10.65 -3.94 -2.44
C PRO A 114 10.95 -2.44 -2.62
N SER A 115 12.22 -2.03 -2.60
CA SER A 115 12.58 -0.63 -2.84
C SER A 115 12.20 -0.12 -4.23
N LYS A 116 12.39 -0.93 -5.27
CA LYS A 116 12.06 -0.56 -6.66
C LYS A 116 10.56 -0.59 -6.93
N LEU A 117 9.84 -1.50 -6.29
CA LEU A 117 8.38 -1.51 -6.30
C LEU A 117 7.81 -0.21 -5.72
N VAL A 118 8.33 0.22 -4.58
CA VAL A 118 7.93 1.49 -3.95
C VAL A 118 8.24 2.70 -4.85
N GLU A 119 9.42 2.74 -5.46
CA GLU A 119 9.79 3.81 -6.41
C GLU A 119 8.84 3.85 -7.60
N ARG A 120 8.48 2.68 -8.15
CA ARG A 120 7.49 2.58 -9.23
C ARG A 120 6.11 3.05 -8.78
N ALA A 121 5.65 2.62 -7.63
CA ALA A 121 4.37 3.03 -7.05
C ALA A 121 4.31 4.56 -6.88
N HIS A 122 5.39 5.18 -6.40
CA HIS A 122 5.50 6.63 -6.31
C HIS A 122 5.37 7.32 -7.67
N GLY A 123 6.06 6.82 -8.70
CA GLY A 123 5.96 7.33 -10.07
C GLY A 123 4.52 7.28 -10.63
N ASN A 124 3.74 6.31 -10.17
CA ASN A 124 2.32 6.15 -10.54
C ASN A 124 1.35 6.94 -9.65
N GLY A 125 1.86 7.72 -8.69
CA GLY A 125 1.06 8.54 -7.78
C GLY A 125 0.39 7.77 -6.63
N VAL A 126 0.82 6.52 -6.38
CA VAL A 126 0.37 5.72 -5.25
C VAL A 126 0.76 6.41 -3.94
N LYS A 127 -0.20 6.50 -3.00
CA LYS A 127 0.03 7.05 -1.65
C LYS A 127 0.04 5.96 -0.58
N VAL A 128 -0.64 4.85 -0.85
CA VAL A 128 -0.71 3.70 0.04
C VAL A 128 -0.44 2.44 -0.76
N LEU A 129 0.53 1.64 -0.34
CA LEU A 129 0.98 0.44 -1.03
C LEU A 129 0.99 -0.73 -0.06
N ALA A 130 0.27 -1.80 -0.36
CA ALA A 130 0.44 -3.09 0.30
C ALA A 130 1.45 -3.95 -0.45
N LEU A 131 2.44 -4.48 0.27
CA LEU A 131 3.31 -5.54 -0.23
C LEU A 131 2.78 -6.86 0.33
N THR A 132 2.44 -7.79 -0.55
CA THR A 132 1.70 -9.02 -0.25
C THR A 132 2.38 -10.22 -0.89
N ASP A 133 3.69 -10.35 -0.69
CA ASP A 133 4.45 -11.49 -1.20
C ASP A 133 3.81 -12.82 -0.74
N HIS A 134 3.91 -13.86 -1.56
CA HIS A 134 3.40 -15.19 -1.26
C HIS A 134 4.06 -15.81 -0.01
N ASP A 135 3.24 -16.09 1.00
CA ASP A 135 3.59 -16.82 2.23
C ASP A 135 4.81 -16.25 2.99
N THR A 136 5.17 -14.98 2.74
CA THR A 136 6.31 -14.31 3.38
C THR A 136 6.05 -12.81 3.57
N MET A 137 6.67 -12.24 4.61
CA MET A 137 6.72 -10.80 4.86
C MET A 137 8.16 -10.27 4.88
N ALA A 138 9.11 -11.05 4.35
CA ALA A 138 10.54 -10.72 4.41
C ALA A 138 10.91 -9.40 3.70
N GLY A 139 10.13 -8.99 2.68
CA GLY A 139 10.33 -7.73 1.96
C GLY A 139 9.79 -6.48 2.67
N ILE A 140 8.96 -6.64 3.71
CA ILE A 140 8.28 -5.51 4.39
C ILE A 140 9.27 -4.49 4.98
N PRO A 141 10.34 -4.88 5.70
CA PRO A 141 11.29 -3.91 6.26
C PRO A 141 11.95 -3.03 5.18
N GLU A 142 12.32 -3.62 4.03
CA GLU A 142 12.89 -2.88 2.91
C GLU A 142 11.86 -1.93 2.28
N ALA A 143 10.62 -2.39 2.05
CA ALA A 143 9.55 -1.55 1.50
C ALA A 143 9.28 -0.33 2.39
N ILE A 144 9.17 -0.54 3.71
CA ILE A 144 8.96 0.53 4.69
C ILE A 144 10.08 1.55 4.63
N GLU A 145 11.34 1.11 4.56
CA GLU A 145 12.50 2.01 4.50
C GLU A 145 12.57 2.79 3.18
N ALA A 146 12.22 2.17 2.06
CA ALA A 146 12.16 2.86 0.78
C ALA A 146 11.03 3.90 0.73
N ALA A 147 9.87 3.57 1.28
CA ALA A 147 8.67 4.41 1.26
C ALA A 147 8.86 5.74 2.00
N ARG A 148 9.81 5.80 2.92
CA ARG A 148 10.18 7.02 3.66
C ARG A 148 10.60 8.16 2.75
N ARG A 149 11.28 7.85 1.64
CA ARG A 149 11.79 8.84 0.69
C ARG A 149 10.66 9.46 -0.15
N PHE A 150 9.58 8.71 -0.32
CA PHE A 150 8.50 9.06 -1.25
C PHE A 150 7.20 9.47 -0.55
N GLY A 151 7.14 9.39 0.78
CA GLY A 151 5.92 9.68 1.54
C GLY A 151 4.79 8.70 1.26
N ILE A 152 5.13 7.45 0.93
CA ILE A 152 4.16 6.36 0.75
C ILE A 152 3.92 5.67 2.10
N LYS A 153 2.67 5.37 2.40
CA LYS A 153 2.29 4.51 3.52
C LYS A 153 2.33 3.04 3.08
N ILE A 154 3.11 2.21 3.76
CA ILE A 154 3.13 0.77 3.52
C ILE A 154 2.09 0.09 4.40
N ILE A 155 1.29 -0.80 3.81
CA ILE A 155 0.48 -1.78 4.53
C ILE A 155 1.23 -3.12 4.49
N PRO A 156 1.75 -3.60 5.63
CA PRO A 156 2.30 -4.95 5.70
C PRO A 156 1.19 -5.97 5.39
N GLY A 157 1.42 -6.83 4.41
CA GLY A 157 0.51 -7.90 4.03
C GLY A 157 1.26 -9.16 3.62
N VAL A 158 0.50 -10.21 3.40
CA VAL A 158 0.98 -11.50 2.89
C VAL A 158 -0.13 -12.09 2.05
N GLU A 159 0.21 -12.68 0.90
CA GLU A 159 -0.73 -13.49 0.14
C GLU A 159 -0.59 -14.95 0.60
N ILE A 160 -1.65 -15.49 1.19
CA ILE A 160 -1.65 -16.84 1.76
C ILE A 160 -2.15 -17.83 0.71
N SER A 161 -1.34 -18.85 0.42
CA SER A 161 -1.72 -19.93 -0.49
C SER A 161 -2.91 -20.73 0.07
N THR A 162 -3.94 -20.96 -0.75
CA THR A 162 -5.14 -21.72 -0.37
C THR A 162 -5.54 -22.73 -1.46
N ILE A 163 -6.14 -23.85 -1.04
CA ILE A 163 -6.68 -24.89 -1.93
C ILE A 163 -8.16 -24.66 -2.29
N TYR A 164 -8.81 -23.70 -1.64
CA TYR A 164 -10.22 -23.35 -1.85
C TYR A 164 -10.35 -22.03 -2.60
N SER A 165 -11.46 -21.87 -3.33
CA SER A 165 -11.82 -20.62 -3.99
C SER A 165 -11.80 -19.44 -3.00
N PRO A 166 -10.99 -18.39 -3.23
CA PRO A 166 -10.90 -17.24 -2.33
C PRO A 166 -12.22 -16.50 -2.14
N SER A 167 -13.07 -16.45 -3.18
CA SER A 167 -14.37 -15.78 -3.10
C SER A 167 -15.31 -16.50 -2.14
N ASP A 168 -15.31 -17.83 -2.16
CA ASP A 168 -16.18 -18.64 -1.31
C ASP A 168 -15.72 -18.56 0.15
N LEU A 169 -14.40 -18.62 0.39
CA LEU A 169 -13.82 -18.39 1.71
C LEU A 169 -14.18 -17.01 2.25
N ALA A 170 -14.08 -15.97 1.42
CA ALA A 170 -14.41 -14.62 1.86
C ALA A 170 -15.89 -14.48 2.25
N ASP A 171 -16.82 -15.11 1.54
CA ASP A 171 -18.23 -15.09 1.94
C ASP A 171 -18.48 -15.89 3.24
N VAL A 172 -17.89 -17.07 3.36
CA VAL A 172 -18.03 -17.94 4.54
C VAL A 172 -17.52 -17.28 5.81
N TYR A 173 -16.37 -16.60 5.72
CA TYR A 173 -15.73 -15.97 6.87
C TYR A 173 -16.03 -14.47 7.01
N GLY A 174 -16.93 -13.93 6.18
CA GLY A 174 -17.30 -12.51 6.20
C GLY A 174 -16.11 -11.58 5.95
N LEU A 175 -15.15 -12.00 5.13
CA LEU A 175 -13.97 -11.21 4.79
C LEU A 175 -14.33 -10.13 3.77
N LEU A 176 -13.68 -8.98 3.88
CA LEU A 176 -13.86 -7.89 2.94
C LEU A 176 -13.19 -8.22 1.60
N LYS A 177 -13.98 -8.28 0.54
CA LYS A 177 -13.50 -8.48 -0.83
C LYS A 177 -12.98 -7.16 -1.39
N LEU A 178 -11.66 -7.01 -1.44
CA LEU A 178 -10.99 -5.84 -2.01
C LEU A 178 -10.25 -6.23 -3.29
N GLY A 179 -10.08 -5.25 -4.18
CA GLY A 179 -9.24 -5.43 -5.37
C GLY A 179 -7.80 -5.02 -5.11
N GLY A 180 -6.97 -5.23 -6.14
CA GLY A 180 -5.59 -4.78 -6.26
C GLY A 180 -5.11 -5.09 -7.67
N SER A 181 -3.93 -4.61 -8.05
CA SER A 181 -3.44 -4.81 -9.42
C SER A 181 -2.84 -6.20 -9.65
N ASP A 182 -2.51 -6.92 -8.57
CA ASP A 182 -1.71 -8.15 -8.62
C ASP A 182 -0.40 -7.90 -9.39
N TYR A 183 0.29 -6.82 -8.99
CA TYR A 183 1.44 -6.32 -9.72
C TYR A 183 2.70 -7.12 -9.42
N HIS A 184 3.37 -7.60 -10.47
CA HIS A 184 4.62 -8.36 -10.37
C HIS A 184 5.81 -7.60 -10.99
N GLY A 185 5.59 -6.58 -11.82
CA GLY A 185 6.63 -5.80 -12.49
C GLY A 185 7.31 -6.50 -13.68
N ARG A 186 6.61 -7.42 -14.37
CA ARG A 186 7.14 -8.14 -15.55
C ARG A 186 7.26 -7.23 -16.79
N GLY A 187 6.46 -6.16 -16.86
CA GLY A 187 6.55 -5.15 -17.93
C GLY A 187 5.95 -5.60 -19.28
N GLY A 188 4.93 -6.45 -19.24
CA GLY A 188 4.21 -6.96 -20.43
C GLY A 188 2.84 -6.31 -20.64
N ASN A 189 2.27 -6.48 -21.84
CA ASN A 189 0.98 -5.87 -22.22
C ASN A 189 -0.24 -6.41 -21.45
N SER A 190 -0.09 -7.49 -20.69
CA SER A 190 -1.17 -8.15 -19.93
C SER A 190 -1.15 -7.84 -18.44
N GLU A 191 -0.14 -7.12 -17.95
CA GLU A 191 0.01 -6.78 -16.54
C GLU A 191 -0.66 -5.43 -16.25
N SER A 192 -1.39 -5.35 -15.14
CA SER A 192 -1.93 -4.07 -14.65
C SER A 192 -0.80 -3.27 -14.02
N GLU A 193 -0.71 -1.96 -14.29
CA GLU A 193 0.27 -1.12 -13.62
C GLU A 193 -0.07 -0.95 -12.13
N VAL A 194 0.96 -0.84 -11.28
CA VAL A 194 0.76 -0.60 -9.85
C VAL A 194 -0.06 0.69 -9.63
N GLY A 195 -1.12 0.59 -8.84
CA GLY A 195 -2.06 1.69 -8.59
C GLY A 195 -3.06 1.98 -9.71
N SER A 196 -3.10 1.18 -10.79
CA SER A 196 -4.07 1.39 -11.88
C SER A 196 -5.49 0.97 -11.49
N VAL A 197 -5.64 0.08 -10.51
CA VAL A 197 -6.94 -0.42 -10.05
C VAL A 197 -7.67 0.65 -9.26
N ASN A 198 -8.86 1.03 -9.76
CA ASN A 198 -9.65 2.07 -9.13
C ASN A 198 -10.52 1.50 -8.01
N LEU A 199 -10.03 1.64 -6.77
CA LEU A 199 -10.78 1.23 -5.58
C LEU A 199 -11.85 2.29 -5.22
N PRO A 200 -13.14 1.92 -5.13
CA PRO A 200 -14.17 2.84 -4.67
C PRO A 200 -13.88 3.33 -3.25
N VAL A 201 -14.08 4.63 -3.01
CA VAL A 201 -13.78 5.24 -1.71
C VAL A 201 -14.55 4.62 -0.54
N LEU A 202 -15.76 4.11 -0.79
CA LEU A 202 -16.55 3.39 0.23
C LEU A 202 -15.89 2.06 0.61
N ALA A 203 -15.34 1.32 -0.37
CA ALA A 203 -14.61 0.08 -0.08
C ALA A 203 -13.32 0.36 0.71
N LEU A 204 -12.61 1.45 0.41
CA LEU A 204 -11.47 1.90 1.19
C LEU A 204 -11.87 2.31 2.62
N GLN A 205 -13.03 2.95 2.78
CA GLN A 205 -13.55 3.29 4.10
C GLN A 205 -13.91 2.04 4.89
N ASP A 206 -14.56 1.05 4.27
CA ASP A 206 -14.91 -0.22 4.93
C ASP A 206 -13.67 -1.02 5.30
N PHE A 207 -12.65 -1.01 4.43
CA PHE A 207 -11.33 -1.55 4.76
C PHE A 207 -10.76 -0.92 6.02
N LEU A 208 -10.75 0.42 6.10
CA LEU A 208 -10.25 1.11 7.28
C LEU A 208 -11.12 0.85 8.53
N LYS A 209 -12.44 0.77 8.40
CA LYS A 209 -13.34 0.44 9.54
C LYS A 209 -12.98 -0.91 10.17
N VAL A 210 -12.58 -1.89 9.36
CA VAL A 210 -12.18 -3.23 9.83
C VAL A 210 -10.72 -3.24 10.31
N ALA A 211 -9.81 -2.63 9.54
CA ALA A 211 -8.37 -2.71 9.81
C ALA A 211 -7.93 -1.85 11.01
N ARG A 212 -8.54 -0.68 11.21
CA ARG A 212 -8.10 0.29 12.22
C ARG A 212 -8.20 -0.25 13.65
N PRO A 213 -9.31 -0.86 14.10
CA PRO A 213 -9.36 -1.47 15.43
C PRO A 213 -8.30 -2.53 15.66
N VAL A 214 -7.98 -3.34 14.64
CA VAL A 214 -6.93 -4.37 14.72
C VAL A 214 -5.56 -3.74 14.93
N TRP A 215 -5.22 -2.72 14.13
CA TRP A 215 -3.94 -2.01 14.27
C TRP A 215 -3.85 -1.25 15.60
N CYS A 216 -4.91 -0.57 16.02
CA CYS A 216 -4.95 0.13 17.31
C CYS A 216 -4.78 -0.84 18.48
N GLY A 217 -5.42 -2.02 18.42
CA GLY A 217 -5.23 -3.08 19.41
C GLY A 217 -3.78 -3.53 19.48
N ALA A 218 -3.18 -3.87 18.33
CA ALA A 218 -1.78 -4.29 18.29
C ALA A 218 -0.81 -3.21 18.83
N ILE A 219 -1.02 -1.94 18.46
CA ILE A 219 -0.24 -0.80 18.98
C ILE A 219 -0.37 -0.71 20.49
N ARG A 220 -1.60 -0.77 21.02
CA ARG A 220 -1.86 -0.73 22.45
C ARG A 220 -1.12 -1.85 23.17
N ASP A 221 -1.23 -3.08 22.68
CA ASP A 221 -0.61 -4.25 23.31
C ASP A 221 0.93 -4.12 23.32
N ILE A 222 1.54 -3.56 22.26
CA ILE A 222 2.98 -3.29 22.23
C ILE A 222 3.38 -2.25 23.27
N LEU A 223 2.62 -1.16 23.37
CA LEU A 223 2.91 -0.09 24.32
C LEU A 223 2.66 -0.54 25.76
N GLU A 224 1.66 -1.38 26.00
CA GLU A 224 1.39 -1.98 27.31
C GLU A 224 2.51 -2.93 27.74
N ASN A 225 2.98 -3.81 26.85
CA ASN A 225 4.14 -4.67 27.13
C ASN A 225 5.39 -3.85 27.51
N TYR A 226 5.63 -2.71 26.85
CA TYR A 226 6.73 -1.82 27.22
C TYR A 226 6.47 -1.08 28.55
N ALA A 227 5.23 -0.71 28.84
CA ALA A 227 4.87 -0.09 30.12
C ALA A 227 5.07 -1.05 31.31
N GLU A 228 4.82 -2.34 31.10
CA GLU A 228 5.06 -3.40 32.08
C GLU A 228 6.55 -3.75 32.21
N GLU A 229 7.27 -3.80 31.08
CA GLU A 229 8.69 -4.12 31.04
C GLU A 229 9.45 -3.17 30.09
N PRO A 230 10.00 -2.05 30.60
CA PRO A 230 10.68 -1.04 29.79
C PRO A 230 12.12 -1.46 29.44
N SER A 231 12.25 -2.52 28.65
CA SER A 231 13.52 -3.07 28.16
C SER A 231 13.86 -2.58 26.75
N ASP A 232 15.14 -2.62 26.36
CA ASP A 232 15.58 -2.28 25.00
C ASP A 232 14.93 -3.16 23.93
N SER A 233 14.63 -4.41 24.27
CA SER A 233 13.90 -5.34 23.40
C SER A 233 12.48 -4.87 23.12
N ASN A 234 11.74 -4.45 24.16
CA ASN A 234 10.38 -3.92 24.00
C ASN A 234 10.40 -2.54 23.33
N LEU A 235 11.41 -1.70 23.61
CA LEU A 235 11.61 -0.44 22.90
C LEU A 235 11.90 -0.67 21.41
N ALA A 236 12.67 -1.69 21.05
CA ALA A 236 12.91 -2.06 19.67
C ALA A 236 11.62 -2.49 18.95
N ARG A 237 10.67 -3.13 19.66
CA ARG A 237 9.35 -3.46 19.13
C ARG A 237 8.53 -2.20 18.83
N ILE A 238 8.57 -1.18 19.70
CA ILE A 238 7.95 0.14 19.43
C ILE A 238 8.58 0.78 18.18
N ALA A 239 9.91 0.75 18.09
CA ALA A 239 10.66 1.33 16.98
C ALA A 239 10.38 0.65 15.63
N ARG A 240 9.90 -0.61 15.61
CA ARG A 240 9.46 -1.30 14.40
C ARG A 240 8.18 -0.70 13.80
N PHE A 241 7.29 -0.13 14.61
CA PHE A 241 6.04 0.49 14.16
C PHE A 241 6.21 1.97 13.81
N GLY A 242 7.10 2.66 14.51
CA GLY A 242 7.39 4.07 14.32
C GLY A 242 8.88 4.27 14.39
N ARG A 243 9.48 4.38 13.19
CA ARG A 243 10.82 4.84 12.87
C ARG A 243 11.61 5.48 14.04
N THR A 244 12.93 5.35 13.93
CA THR A 244 14.01 6.20 14.47
C THR A 244 13.78 7.73 14.49
N ARG A 245 12.76 8.28 13.81
CA ARG A 245 12.37 9.69 13.97
C ARG A 245 11.86 10.00 15.35
N VAL A 246 11.18 9.06 16.03
CA VAL A 246 10.73 9.23 17.43
C VAL A 246 11.89 9.56 18.37
N LEU A 247 13.11 9.12 18.03
CA LEU A 247 14.32 9.39 18.81
C LEU A 247 15.23 10.49 18.21
N LYS A 248 14.97 10.94 16.97
CA LYS A 248 15.77 11.99 16.26
C LYS A 248 15.11 13.39 16.30
N GLY A 249 14.28 13.66 17.30
CA GLY A 249 13.71 15.00 17.51
C GLY A 249 14.67 15.88 18.32
N THR A 250 14.70 17.19 18.08
CA THR A 250 15.50 18.16 18.84
C THR A 250 14.98 18.39 20.27
N SER A 251 13.79 17.87 20.59
CA SER A 251 13.21 17.90 21.92
C SER A 251 13.76 16.75 22.77
N THR A 252 14.41 17.09 23.88
CA THR A 252 14.81 16.15 24.93
C THR A 252 13.57 15.40 25.43
N MET A 253 13.47 14.10 25.14
CA MET A 253 12.41 13.27 25.71
C MET A 253 12.73 13.04 27.18
N SER A 254 11.90 13.56 28.07
CA SER A 254 12.18 13.55 29.51
C SER A 254 11.68 12.28 30.19
N CYS A 255 10.63 11.67 29.63
CA CYS A 255 9.96 10.49 30.19
C CYS A 255 9.29 9.61 29.12
N GLY A 256 8.86 8.42 29.54
CA GLY A 256 8.11 7.44 28.73
C GLY A 256 6.84 8.01 28.10
N ALA A 257 6.15 8.93 28.79
CA ALA A 257 4.93 9.55 28.29
C ALA A 257 5.18 10.42 27.04
N ASP A 258 6.31 11.13 26.97
CA ASP A 258 6.67 11.94 25.80
C ASP A 258 6.87 11.05 24.57
N LEU A 259 7.52 9.90 24.75
CA LEU A 259 7.79 8.91 23.70
C LEU A 259 6.48 8.39 23.12
N ILE A 260 5.56 7.99 23.99
CA ILE A 260 4.26 7.49 23.58
C ILE A 260 3.45 8.56 22.87
N GLU A 261 3.39 9.79 23.40
CA GLU A 261 2.65 10.87 22.75
C GLU A 261 3.12 11.06 21.30
N ARG A 262 4.44 11.04 21.09
CA ARG A 262 5.05 11.16 19.77
C ARG A 262 4.79 9.94 18.88
N CYS A 263 4.79 8.73 19.43
CA CYS A 263 4.45 7.52 18.68
C CYS A 263 2.98 7.55 18.24
N LEU A 264 2.07 7.80 19.17
CA LEU A 264 0.63 7.83 18.93
C LEU A 264 0.28 8.92 17.91
N SER A 265 0.88 10.11 17.99
CA SER A 265 0.64 11.19 17.02
C SER A 265 1.05 10.83 15.59
N LEU A 266 1.98 9.90 15.41
CA LEU A 266 2.41 9.41 14.10
C LEU A 266 1.55 8.25 13.58
N TRP A 267 0.95 7.47 14.48
CA TRP A 267 0.27 6.22 14.13
C TRP A 267 -1.26 6.33 14.06
N LEU A 268 -1.85 7.21 14.86
CA LEU A 268 -3.29 7.24 15.15
C LEU A 268 -3.92 8.59 14.79
N THR A 269 -5.23 8.60 14.52
CA THR A 269 -6.01 9.85 14.38
C THR A 269 -6.23 10.49 15.74
N ASN A 270 -6.68 11.75 15.77
CA ASN A 270 -7.01 12.44 17.02
C ASN A 270 -8.05 11.68 17.84
N GLU A 271 -9.09 11.15 17.19
CA GLU A 271 -10.17 10.41 17.84
C GLU A 271 -9.66 9.11 18.48
N GLU A 272 -8.76 8.40 17.81
CA GLU A 272 -8.23 7.14 18.33
C GLU A 272 -7.26 7.32 19.49
N ARG A 273 -6.49 8.42 19.49
CA ARG A 273 -5.58 8.74 20.59
C ARG A 273 -6.33 8.99 21.90
N GLN A 274 -7.57 9.47 21.82
CA GLN A 274 -8.42 9.72 22.98
C GLN A 274 -9.05 8.43 23.56
N ASN A 275 -8.67 7.25 23.05
CA ASN A 275 -9.09 5.99 23.64
C ASN A 275 -8.54 5.85 25.06
N ALA A 276 -9.41 5.52 26.02
CA ALA A 276 -9.04 5.38 27.44
C ALA A 276 -7.87 4.41 27.70
N GLY A 277 -7.70 3.39 26.84
CA GLY A 277 -6.57 2.46 26.93
C GLY A 277 -5.22 3.14 26.69
N PHE A 278 -5.12 4.07 25.73
CA PHE A 278 -3.88 4.81 25.48
C PHE A 278 -3.57 5.82 26.60
N GLU A 279 -4.60 6.48 27.15
CA GLU A 279 -4.44 7.38 28.30
C GLU A 279 -3.95 6.64 29.55
N ALA A 280 -4.48 5.45 29.82
CA ALA A 280 -4.02 4.62 30.94
C ALA A 280 -2.54 4.22 30.79
N ILE A 281 -2.12 3.82 29.59
CA ILE A 281 -0.72 3.47 29.30
C ILE A 281 0.19 4.70 29.43
N LYS A 282 -0.24 5.85 28.92
CA LYS A 282 0.49 7.12 29.05
C LYS A 282 0.73 7.50 30.51
N LEU A 283 -0.28 7.33 31.36
CA LEU A 283 -0.17 7.57 32.80
C LEU A 283 0.85 6.61 33.45
N LYS A 284 0.79 5.30 33.14
CA LYS A 284 1.78 4.31 33.63
C LYS A 284 3.22 4.72 33.28
N LEU A 285 3.44 5.26 32.08
CA LEU A 285 4.76 5.60 31.56
C LEU A 285 5.26 7.00 31.92
N SER A 286 4.43 7.84 32.54
CA SER A 286 4.82 9.19 32.99
C SER A 286 5.95 9.18 34.02
N HIS A 287 6.11 8.08 34.76
CA HIS A 287 7.13 7.91 35.79
C HIS A 287 8.40 7.16 35.31
N ILE A 288 8.41 6.67 34.08
CA ILE A 288 9.53 5.90 33.52
C ILE A 288 10.48 6.86 32.81
N SER A 289 11.75 6.88 33.24
CA SER A 289 12.80 7.66 32.57
C SER A 289 13.32 6.93 31.35
N ILE A 290 13.48 7.63 30.23
CA ILE A 290 14.13 7.07 29.04
C ILE A 290 15.60 7.46 29.09
N ASN A 291 16.47 6.50 29.39
CA ASN A 291 17.90 6.72 29.20
C ASN A 291 18.18 6.81 27.69
N GLN A 292 18.56 8.00 27.20
CA GLN A 292 19.12 8.17 25.87
C GLN A 292 20.53 7.57 25.83
N GLY A 293 20.63 6.24 25.93
CA GLY A 293 21.85 5.52 25.60
C GLY A 293 22.07 5.61 24.10
N GLY A 294 22.83 6.62 23.67
CA GLY A 294 23.32 6.70 22.29
C GLY A 294 24.00 5.39 21.92
N ILE A 295 23.68 4.87 20.74
CA ILE A 295 24.44 3.79 20.12
C ILE A 295 25.86 4.31 19.90
N HIS A 296 26.76 4.06 20.85
CA HIS A 296 28.19 4.20 20.62
C HIS A 296 28.65 2.86 20.03
N VAL A 297 28.79 2.82 18.70
CA VAL A 297 29.57 1.76 18.05
C VAL A 297 31.01 1.91 18.56
N PRO A 298 31.67 0.86 19.08
CA PRO A 298 33.08 0.94 19.40
C PRO A 298 33.85 1.12 18.10
N ILE A 299 34.54 2.26 17.95
CA ILE A 299 35.63 2.37 16.98
C ILE A 299 36.77 1.58 17.62
N GLU A 300 36.92 0.31 17.22
CA GLU A 300 38.15 -0.43 17.51
C GLU A 300 39.31 0.33 16.85
N SER A 301 40.17 0.86 17.72
CA SER A 301 41.42 1.48 17.33
C SER A 301 42.46 0.37 17.25
N LYS A 302 42.87 -0.02 16.03
CA LYS A 302 44.22 -0.44 15.68
C LYS A 302 44.49 -0.12 14.22
#